data_AF-A0A383AQP3-F1
#
_entry.id   AF-A0A383AQP3-F1
#
_cell.length_a   1.000
_cell.length_b   1.000
_cell.length_c   1.000
_cell.angle_alpha   90.00
_cell.angle_beta   90.00
_cell.angle_gamma   90.00
#
_symmetry.space_group_name_H-M   'P 1'
#
loop_
_entity.id
_entity.type
_entity.pdbx_description
1 polymer ?
#
loop_
_entity_poly.entity_id
_entity_poly.type
_entity_poly.pdbx_seq_one_letter_code
_entity_poly.pdbx_strand_id
1 'polypeptide(L)' 'MRIPTSPVVLVGNYLPDRQFSMLQYAGMLERELHTMGARVILTAPKEIFGRLVRSNKWLGYIDKLLLFPRS' A
#
# COMPACT_ATOMS: atom_id res chain seq x y z
N MET A 1 -3.17 -25.59 -4.53
CA MET A 1 -3.38 -24.32 -3.79
C MET A 1 -4.80 -23.87 -4.07
N ARG A 2 -5.59 -23.56 -3.04
CA ARG A 2 -7.00 -23.15 -3.19
C ARG A 2 -7.06 -21.63 -3.35
N ILE A 3 -7.67 -21.16 -4.43
CA ILE A 3 -7.84 -19.72 -4.69
C ILE A 3 -8.87 -19.20 -3.69
N PRO A 4 -8.58 -18.11 -2.95
CA PRO A 4 -9.55 -17.54 -2.03
C PRO A 4 -10.75 -17.00 -2.80
N THR A 5 -11.96 -17.34 -2.34
CA THR A 5 -13.21 -16.77 -2.84
C THR A 5 -13.47 -15.37 -2.29
N SER A 6 -12.90 -15.05 -1.12
CA SER A 6 -12.88 -13.72 -0.53
C SER A 6 -11.85 -12.82 -1.22
N PRO A 7 -12.11 -11.50 -1.34
CA PRO A 7 -11.11 -10.56 -1.80
C PRO A 7 -9.84 -10.60 -0.92
N VAL A 8 -8.68 -10.55 -1.56
CA VAL A 8 -7.37 -10.39 -0.91
C VAL A 8 -7.03 -8.91 -0.92
N VAL A 9 -6.81 -8.33 0.26
CA VAL A 9 -6.36 -6.94 0.39
C VAL A 9 -4.84 -6.94 0.59
N LEU A 10 -4.13 -6.34 -0.36
CA LEU A 10 -2.70 -6.08 -0.26
C LEU A 10 -2.49 -4.67 0.28
N VAL A 11 -1.74 -4.56 1.38
CA VAL A 11 -1.33 -3.28 1.93
C VAL A 11 0.03 -2.91 1.35
N GLY A 12 0.03 -1.96 0.42
CA GLY A 12 1.18 -1.43 -0.26
C GLY A 12 1.99 -0.45 0.59
N ASN A 13 3.22 -0.21 0.16
CA ASN A 13 4.17 0.64 0.86
C ASN A 13 3.89 2.12 0.55
N TYR A 14 4.24 3.00 1.48
CA TYR A 14 4.13 4.44 1.28
C TYR A 14 5.12 4.90 0.20
N LEU A 15 4.60 5.40 -0.92
CA LEU A 15 5.40 5.73 -2.10
C LEU A 15 6.55 6.73 -1.81
N PRO A 16 6.37 7.77 -0.97
CA PRO A 16 7.45 8.68 -0.59
C PRO A 16 8.61 8.05 0.20
N ASP A 17 8.41 6.88 0.83
CA ASP A 17 9.50 6.17 1.51
C ASP A 17 10.52 5.55 0.51
N ARG A 18 10.23 5.58 -0.80
CA ARG A 18 11.13 5.13 -1.89
C ARG A 18 11.66 3.70 -1.71
N GLN A 19 10.87 2.83 -1.09
CA GLN A 19 11.22 1.42 -0.90
C GLN A 19 10.99 0.65 -2.21
N PHE A 20 11.83 0.87 -3.22
CA PHE A 20 11.64 0.36 -4.58
C PHE A 20 11.49 -1.17 -4.66
N SER A 21 12.23 -1.92 -3.84
CA SER A 21 12.09 -3.38 -3.78
C SER A 21 10.69 -3.79 -3.33
N MET A 22 10.19 -3.15 -2.27
CA MET A 22 8.88 -3.44 -1.71
C MET A 22 7.72 -2.99 -2.60
N LEU A 23 7.91 -1.88 -3.33
CA LEU A 23 6.95 -1.41 -4.35
C LEU A 23 6.85 -2.41 -5.51
N GLN A 24 7.98 -2.88 -6.02
CA GLN A 24 7.99 -3.90 -7.08
C GLN A 24 7.42 -5.24 -6.60
N TYR A 25 7.75 -5.64 -5.36
CA TYR A 25 7.21 -6.85 -4.77
C TYR A 25 5.67 -6.80 -4.65
N ALA A 26 5.11 -5.66 -4.20
CA ALA A 26 3.66 -5.49 -4.12
C ALA A 26 2.98 -5.63 -5.49
N GLY A 27 3.54 -5.01 -6.53
CA GLY A 27 3.02 -5.12 -7.90
C GLY A 27 3.15 -6.53 -8.49
N MET A 28 4.27 -7.21 -8.22
CA MET A 28 4.46 -8.62 -8.61
C MET A 28 3.39 -9.51 -7.94
N LEU A 29 3.18 -9.33 -6.63
CA LEU A 29 2.23 -10.14 -5.87
C LEU A 29 0.78 -9.92 -6.32
N GLU A 30 0.39 -8.67 -6.58
CA GLU A 30 -0.92 -8.33 -7.15
C GLU A 30 -1.13 -9.05 -8.50
N ARG A 31 -0.16 -8.95 -9.40
CA ARG A 31 -0.22 -9.56 -10.73
C ARG A 31 -0.33 -11.09 -10.68
N GLU A 32 0.48 -11.74 -9.86
CA GLU A 32 0.47 -13.21 -9.76
C GLU A 32 -0.83 -13.72 -9.12
N LEU A 33 -1.34 -13.03 -8.08
CA LEU A 33 -2.63 -13.38 -7.47
C LEU A 33 -3.80 -13.20 -8.44
N HIS A 34 -3.79 -12.15 -9.25
CA HIS A 34 -4.76 -11.99 -10.34
C HIS A 34 -4.66 -13.09 -11.40
N THR A 35 -3.44 -13.49 -11.76
CA THR A 35 -3.19 -14.56 -12.74
C THR A 35 -3.71 -15.91 -12.21
N MET A 36 -3.66 -16.10 -10.90
CA MET A 36 -4.26 -17.24 -10.21
C MET A 36 -5.78 -17.12 -10.04
N GLY A 37 -6.45 -16.08 -10.56
CA GLY A 37 -7.90 -15.91 -10.47
C GLY A 37 -8.41 -15.39 -9.13
N ALA A 38 -7.52 -14.90 -8.25
CA ALA A 38 -7.94 -14.24 -7.02
C ALA A 38 -8.44 -12.82 -7.31
N ARG A 39 -9.45 -12.39 -6.54
CA ARG A 39 -9.84 -10.97 -6.50
C ARG A 39 -8.89 -10.24 -5.56
N VAL A 40 -8.11 -9.30 -6.07
CA VAL A 40 -7.11 -8.55 -5.31
C VAL A 40 -7.48 -7.07 -5.25
N ILE A 41 -7.20 -6.43 -4.11
CA ILE A 41 -7.31 -4.99 -3.89
C ILE A 41 -5.97 -4.52 -3.31
N LEU A 42 -5.19 -3.78 -4.08
CA LEU A 42 -4.00 -3.09 -3.57
C LEU A 42 -4.37 -1.72 -3.01
N THR A 43 -4.07 -1.47 -1.75
CA THR A 43 -4.28 -0.18 -1.08
C THR A 43 -2.98 0.31 -0.45
N ALA A 44 -2.68 1.60 -0.57
CA ALA A 44 -1.48 2.20 0.00
C ALA A 44 -1.81 3.60 0.57
N PRO A 45 -1.05 4.11 1.54
CA PRO A 45 -1.25 5.46 2.06
C PRO A 45 -1.07 6.50 0.94
N LYS A 46 -1.99 7.47 0.85
CA LYS A 46 -1.99 8.50 -0.21
C LYS A 46 -0.87 9.52 0.01
N GLU A 47 -0.31 10.05 -1.07
CA GLU A 47 0.79 11.03 -1.05
C GLU A 47 0.44 12.43 -0.51
N ILE A 48 -0.79 12.64 0.00
CA ILE A 48 -1.28 13.95 0.50
C ILE A 48 -0.30 14.55 1.52
N PHE A 49 0.40 13.69 2.28
CA PHE A 49 1.36 14.11 3.30
C PHE A 49 2.80 14.28 2.82
N GLY A 50 3.19 13.74 1.66
CA GLY A 50 4.56 13.91 1.13
C GLY A 50 4.90 15.37 0.82
N ARG A 51 3.90 16.17 0.46
CA ARG A 51 4.08 17.60 0.15
C ARG A 51 4.00 18.51 1.38
N LEU A 52 3.19 18.14 2.38
CA LEU A 52 2.99 18.94 3.60
C LEU A 52 4.04 18.66 4.69
N VAL A 53 4.67 17.49 4.68
CA VAL A 53 5.64 17.05 5.72
C VAL A 53 7.07 17.57 5.48
N ARG A 54 7.35 18.18 4.32
CA ARG A 54 8.67 18.78 4.06
C ARG A 54 9.07 19.87 5.05
N SER A 55 8.11 20.50 5.73
CA SER A 55 8.35 21.62 6.66
C SER A 55 8.48 21.21 8.13
N ASN A 56 7.94 20.06 8.56
CA ASN A 56 7.92 19.69 9.99
C ASN A 56 8.15 18.19 10.21
N LYS A 57 9.37 17.82 10.66
CA LYS A 57 9.82 16.44 10.93
C LYS A 57 8.90 15.63 11.86
N TRP A 58 8.13 16.29 12.73
CA TRP A 58 7.26 15.64 13.70
C TRP A 58 5.84 15.33 13.17
N LEU A 59 5.36 16.05 12.15
CA LEU A 59 4.02 15.81 11.58
C LEU A 59 3.95 14.49 10.80
N GLY A 60 5.05 14.09 10.15
CA GLY A 60 5.11 12.85 9.36
C GLY A 60 4.95 11.57 10.18
N TYR A 61 5.31 11.60 11.47
CA TYR A 61 5.16 10.45 12.36
C TYR A 61 3.72 10.29 12.86
N ILE A 62 3.01 11.40 13.10
CA ILE A 62 1.60 11.39 13.52
C ILE A 62 0.71 10.91 12.38
N ASP A 63 1.03 11.31 11.15
CA ASP A 63 0.26 10.92 9.98
C ASP A 63 0.30 9.39 9.70
N LYS A 64 1.46 8.76 9.90
CA LYS A 64 1.67 7.33 9.64
C LYS A 64 0.79 6.42 10.51
N LEU A 65 0.29 6.93 11.64
CA LEU A 65 -0.55 6.18 12.58
C LEU A 65 -2.07 6.32 12.33
N LEU A 66 -2.51 7.29 11.51
CA LEU A 66 -3.93 7.65 11.41
C LEU A 66 -4.61 7.26 10.08
N LEU A 67 -3.85 6.96 9.02
CA LEU A 67 -4.42 6.81 7.68
C LEU A 67 -4.28 5.40 7.10
N PHE A 68 -5.09 4.50 7.64
CA PHE A 68 -5.59 3.36 6.87
C PHE A 68 -6.98 3.71 6.32
N PRO A 69 -7.25 3.54 5.01
CA PRO A 69 -8.58 3.80 4.47
C PRO A 69 -9.59 2.82 5.07
N ARG A 70 -10.66 3.35 5.65
CA ARG A 70 -11.90 2.62 5.97
C ARG A 70 -12.91 2.88 4.86
N SER A 71 -12.86 2.07 3.80
CA SER A 71 -13.96 1.82 2.85
C SER A 71 -13.43 1.09 1.62
#